data_AF-A0A1X0QMR5-F1
#
_entry.id   AF-A0A1X0QMR5-F1
#
_cell.length_a   1.000
_cell.length_b   1.000
_cell.length_c   1.000
_cell.angle_alpha   90.00
_cell.angle_beta   90.00
_cell.angle_gamma   90.00
#
_symmetry.space_group_name_H-M   'P 1'
#
loop_
_entity.id
_entity.type
_entity.pdbx_description
1 polymer ?
#
loop_
_entity_poly.entity_id
_entity_poly.type
_entity_poly.pdbx_seq_one_letter_code
_entity_poly.pdbx_strand_id
1 'polypeptide(L)'
;MQFKLLTLALFASFFATGFTAPIYPGLTEAESISISPLVQTLGLTDPTKEQADCIGKVAKNYKHLFFDGVATLPAFANITKAKFNELYQKCLQNLIGFKYSDAHGVSRGLQ
;
A
#
# COMPACT_ATOMS: atom_id res chain seq x y z
N MET A 1 16.05 7.89 -38.32
CA MET A 1 14.97 8.26 -37.38
C MET A 1 14.24 6.98 -36.93
N GLN A 2 14.76 6.23 -35.95
CA GLN A 2 14.24 4.88 -35.59
C GLN A 2 14.06 4.65 -34.07
N PHE A 3 14.17 5.70 -33.26
CA PHE A 3 14.17 5.62 -31.79
C PHE A 3 12.78 5.62 -31.13
N LYS A 4 11.69 5.73 -31.89
CA LYS A 4 10.34 5.94 -31.34
C LYS A 4 9.53 4.67 -31.06
N LEU A 5 9.91 3.53 -31.63
CA LEU A 5 9.18 2.26 -31.45
C LEU A 5 9.63 1.48 -30.20
N LEU A 6 10.90 1.62 -29.80
CA LEU A 6 11.48 0.85 -28.71
C LEU A 6 10.96 1.31 -27.33
N THR A 7 10.64 2.59 -27.18
CA THR A 7 10.02 3.14 -25.97
C THR A 7 8.57 2.70 -25.80
N LEU A 8 7.80 2.55 -26.89
CA LEU A 8 6.38 2.18 -26.79
C LEU A 8 6.19 0.70 -26.39
N ALA A 9 7.06 -0.19 -26.88
CA ALA A 9 7.04 -1.61 -26.50
C ALA A 9 7.48 -1.85 -25.04
N LEU A 10 8.34 -0.98 -24.49
CA LEU A 10 8.74 -1.03 -23.09
C LEU A 10 7.59 -0.66 -22.15
N PHE A 11 6.69 0.24 -22.56
CA PHE A 11 5.48 0.56 -21.79
C PHE A 11 4.40 -0.55 -21.86
N ALA A 12 4.30 -1.24 -22.99
CA ALA A 12 3.31 -2.32 -23.17
C ALA A 12 3.64 -3.59 -22.37
N SER A 13 4.89 -3.78 -21.95
CA SER A 13 5.31 -4.96 -21.15
C SER A 13 4.96 -4.84 -19.66
N PHE A 14 4.53 -3.66 -19.18
CA PHE A 14 4.08 -3.47 -17.79
C PHE A 14 2.59 -3.81 -17.56
N PHE A 15 1.80 -4.02 -18.62
CA PHE A 15 0.36 -4.31 -18.50
C PHE A 15 -0.01 -5.77 -18.80
N ALA A 16 0.96 -6.63 -19.11
CA ALA A 16 0.74 -8.02 -19.53
C ALA A 16 0.59 -9.01 -18.36
N THR A 17 0.48 -8.55 -17.11
CA THR A 17 0.25 -9.40 -15.95
C THR A 17 -1.26 -9.62 -15.73
N GLY A 18 -1.91 -10.27 -16.70
CA GLY A 18 -3.19 -10.91 -16.45
C GLY A 18 -2.97 -12.08 -15.49
N PHE A 19 -3.45 -11.94 -14.24
CA PHE A 19 -3.33 -12.91 -13.14
C PHE A 19 -1.95 -12.99 -12.47
N THR A 20 -1.39 -11.88 -12.01
CA THR A 20 -0.35 -11.94 -10.97
C THR A 20 -0.99 -12.08 -9.59
N ALA A 21 -0.54 -13.08 -8.85
CA ALA A 21 -0.91 -13.23 -7.46
C ALA A 21 -0.51 -11.95 -6.69
N PRO A 22 -1.29 -11.53 -5.69
CA PRO A 22 -0.93 -10.38 -4.88
C PRO A 22 0.43 -10.60 -4.22
N ILE A 23 1.28 -9.56 -4.26
CA ILE A 23 2.63 -9.59 -3.67
C ILE A 23 2.53 -9.86 -2.17
N TYR A 24 1.48 -9.33 -1.53
CA TYR A 24 1.23 -9.53 -0.11
C TYR A 24 -0.07 -10.31 0.13
N PRO A 25 -0.04 -11.31 1.02
CA PRO A 25 -1.21 -12.15 1.29
C PRO A 25 -2.35 -11.32 1.89
N GLY A 26 -3.56 -11.50 1.37
CA GLY A 26 -4.78 -10.82 1.86
C GLY A 26 -5.08 -9.47 1.20
N LEU A 27 -4.25 -9.01 0.27
CA LEU A 27 -4.50 -7.82 -0.55
C LEU A 27 -4.72 -8.21 -2.01
N THR A 28 -5.24 -7.28 -2.80
CA THR A 28 -5.18 -7.34 -4.26
C THR A 28 -3.77 -6.97 -4.74
N GLU A 29 -3.46 -7.30 -5.99
CA GLU A 29 -2.20 -6.92 -6.62
C GLU A 29 -2.01 -5.40 -6.64
N ALA A 30 -3.03 -4.67 -7.09
CA ALA A 30 -3.01 -3.22 -7.14
C ALA A 30 -2.71 -2.62 -5.77
N GLU A 31 -3.37 -3.14 -4.73
CA GLU A 31 -3.10 -2.67 -3.37
C GLU A 31 -1.69 -2.99 -2.92
N SER A 32 -1.20 -4.20 -3.23
CA SER A 32 0.13 -4.65 -2.86
C SER A 32 1.22 -3.77 -3.49
N ILE A 33 1.07 -3.41 -4.77
CA ILE A 33 1.99 -2.49 -5.46
C ILE A 33 1.94 -1.12 -4.81
N SER A 34 0.74 -0.59 -4.56
CA SER A 34 0.57 0.73 -3.96
C SER A 34 1.18 0.83 -2.56
N ILE A 35 1.09 -0.21 -1.73
CA ILE A 35 1.65 -0.19 -0.36
C ILE A 35 3.11 -0.63 -0.27
N SER A 36 3.71 -1.20 -1.31
CA SER A 36 5.08 -1.74 -1.25
C SER A 36 6.12 -0.74 -0.69
N PRO A 37 6.09 0.55 -1.04
CA PRO A 37 7.00 1.55 -0.48
C PRO A 37 6.81 1.76 1.03
N LEU A 38 5.58 1.61 1.54
CA LEU A 38 5.28 1.67 2.98
C LEU A 38 5.82 0.43 3.70
N VAL A 39 5.65 -0.75 3.11
CA VAL A 39 6.19 -2.02 3.62
C VAL A 39 7.72 -1.95 3.74
N GLN A 40 8.40 -1.44 2.70
CA GLN A 40 9.85 -1.21 2.70
C GLN A 40 10.27 -0.20 3.78
N THR A 41 9.49 0.87 3.97
CA THR A 41 9.79 1.91 4.97
C THR A 41 9.67 1.39 6.40
N LEU A 42 8.83 0.38 6.63
CA LEU A 42 8.71 -0.38 7.88
C LEU A 42 9.81 -1.45 8.04
N GLY A 43 10.64 -1.67 7.03
CA GLY A 43 11.70 -2.68 7.04
C GLY A 43 11.17 -4.12 6.93
N LEU A 44 9.96 -4.29 6.40
CA LEU A 44 9.35 -5.60 6.20
C LEU A 44 9.71 -6.11 4.80
N THR A 45 10.22 -7.34 4.71
CA THR A 45 10.55 -7.99 3.42
C THR A 45 9.42 -8.92 3.01
N ASP A 46 8.96 -9.77 3.93
CA ASP A 46 7.85 -10.71 3.73
C ASP A 46 6.82 -10.55 4.85
N PRO A 47 5.91 -9.55 4.76
CA PRO A 47 4.92 -9.33 5.80
C PRO A 47 3.95 -10.52 5.87
N THR A 48 3.58 -10.93 7.09
CA THR A 48 2.52 -11.93 7.27
C THR A 48 1.17 -11.39 6.78
N LYS A 49 0.18 -12.26 6.60
CA LYS A 49 -1.17 -11.86 6.19
C LYS A 49 -1.76 -10.79 7.10
N GLU A 50 -1.55 -10.91 8.41
CA GLU A 50 -2.02 -9.94 9.41
C GLU A 50 -1.29 -8.60 9.27
N GLN A 51 0.02 -8.64 9.05
CA GLN A 51 0.81 -7.42 8.85
C GLN A 51 0.40 -6.70 7.57
N ALA A 52 0.26 -7.45 6.47
CA ALA A 52 -0.17 -6.93 5.19
C ALA A 52 -1.57 -6.32 5.28
N ASP A 53 -2.54 -7.03 5.88
CA ASP A 53 -3.91 -6.53 6.09
C ASP A 53 -3.92 -5.24 6.93
N CYS A 54 -3.11 -5.17 7.99
CA CYS A 54 -2.96 -3.95 8.77
C CYS A 54 -2.36 -2.79 7.97
N ILE A 55 -1.32 -3.04 7.16
CA ILE A 55 -0.72 -2.01 6.30
C ILE A 55 -1.75 -1.52 5.28
N GLY A 56 -2.51 -2.41 4.67
CA GLY A 56 -3.61 -2.08 3.76
C GLY A 56 -4.70 -1.24 4.45
N LYS A 57 -5.16 -1.66 5.63
CA LYS A 57 -6.16 -0.93 6.45
C LYS A 57 -5.67 0.46 6.83
N VAL A 58 -4.43 0.59 7.30
CA VAL A 58 -3.84 1.87 7.67
C VAL A 58 -3.69 2.75 6.43
N ALA A 59 -3.18 2.20 5.32
CA ALA A 59 -3.02 2.93 4.06
C ALA A 59 -4.37 3.44 3.51
N LYS A 60 -5.45 2.65 3.59
CA LYS A 60 -6.81 3.05 3.15
C LYS A 60 -7.36 4.25 3.90
N ASN A 61 -6.85 4.51 5.11
CA ASN A 61 -7.23 5.68 5.88
C ASN A 61 -6.51 6.96 5.44
N TYR A 62 -5.43 6.85 4.67
CA TYR A 62 -4.79 8.02 4.06
C TYR A 62 -5.53 8.38 2.77
N LYS A 63 -6.32 9.46 2.81
CA LYS A 63 -7.08 9.99 1.65
C LYS A 63 -6.22 10.28 0.40
N HIS A 64 -4.91 10.38 0.56
CA HIS A 64 -3.96 10.68 -0.52
C HIS A 64 -3.31 9.42 -1.12
N LEU A 65 -3.62 8.23 -0.61
CA LEU A 65 -3.16 6.98 -1.18
C LEU A 65 -4.20 6.42 -2.13
N PHE A 66 -3.80 6.32 -3.39
CA PHE A 66 -4.57 5.65 -4.43
C PHE A 66 -4.11 4.19 -4.51
N PHE A 67 -5.07 3.27 -4.54
CA PHE A 67 -4.84 1.83 -4.72
C PHE A 67 -5.13 1.45 -6.17
N ASP A 68 -4.49 2.15 -7.08
CA ASP A 68 -4.65 2.03 -8.53
C ASP A 68 -3.56 1.14 -9.15
N GLY A 69 -2.74 0.48 -8.32
CA GLY A 69 -1.58 -0.28 -8.78
C GLY A 69 -0.36 0.60 -9.07
N VAL A 70 -0.39 1.89 -8.72
CA VAL A 70 0.79 2.75 -8.72
C VAL A 70 1.40 2.75 -7.33
N ALA A 71 2.71 2.47 -7.26
CA ALA A 71 3.46 2.53 -6.02
C ALA A 71 3.38 3.92 -5.39
N THR A 72 3.08 3.98 -4.10
CA THR A 72 3.11 5.24 -3.32
C THR A 72 4.46 5.93 -3.48
N LEU A 73 4.49 7.26 -3.60
CA LEU A 73 5.77 7.98 -3.66
C LEU A 73 6.60 7.67 -2.40
N PRO A 74 7.88 7.25 -2.53
CA PRO A 74 8.75 6.95 -1.40
C PRO A 74 8.91 8.13 -0.42
N ALA A 75 8.89 9.36 -0.95
CA ALA A 75 8.91 10.58 -0.13
C ALA A 75 7.69 10.68 0.80
N PHE A 76 6.50 10.34 0.31
CA PHE A 76 5.29 10.32 1.11
C PHE A 76 5.37 9.23 2.20
N ALA A 77 5.85 8.04 1.85
CA ALA A 77 6.07 6.95 2.80
C ALA A 77 7.04 7.36 3.93
N ASN A 78 8.13 8.07 3.60
CA ASN A 78 9.07 8.56 4.60
C ASN A 78 8.49 9.65 5.51
N ILE A 79 7.77 10.63 4.96
CA ILE A 79 7.16 11.72 5.75
C ILE A 79 6.08 11.17 6.67
N THR A 80 5.31 10.19 6.20
CA THR A 80 4.23 9.58 6.98
C THR A 80 4.68 8.42 7.86
N LYS A 81 5.95 7.98 7.77
CA LYS A 81 6.51 6.81 8.47
C LYS A 81 6.16 6.76 9.95
N ALA A 82 6.40 7.83 10.69
CA ALA A 82 6.20 7.85 12.14
C ALA A 82 4.72 7.60 12.50
N LYS A 83 3.81 8.30 11.81
CA LYS A 83 2.37 8.15 12.04
C LYS A 83 1.86 6.80 11.53
N PHE A 84 2.36 6.36 10.38
CA PHE A 84 2.01 5.08 9.79
C PHE A 84 2.43 3.93 10.72
N ASN A 85 3.64 3.97 11.28
CA ASN A 85 4.13 2.97 12.21
C ASN A 85 3.29 2.95 13.51
N GLU A 86 2.94 4.10 14.06
CA GLU A 86 2.06 4.19 15.25
C GLU A 86 0.70 3.48 15.00
N LEU A 87 0.09 3.75 13.84
CA LEU A 87 -1.18 3.17 13.46
C LEU A 87 -1.08 1.69 13.12
N TYR A 88 -0.01 1.30 12.45
CA TYR A 88 0.31 -0.09 12.16
C TYR A 88 0.44 -0.91 13.45
N GLN A 89 1.18 -0.43 14.45
CA GLN A 89 1.30 -1.09 15.75
C GLN A 89 -0.04 -1.19 16.48
N LYS A 90 -0.86 -0.12 16.44
CA LYS A 90 -2.23 -0.15 16.99
C LYS A 90 -3.13 -1.16 16.28
N CYS A 91 -2.98 -1.31 14.96
CA CYS A 91 -3.71 -2.30 14.19
C CYS A 91 -3.29 -3.73 14.58
N LEU A 92 -1.99 -4.00 14.72
CA LEU A 92 -1.52 -5.31 15.17
C LEU A 92 -2.03 -5.67 16.58
N GLN A 93 -2.13 -4.69 17.48
CA GLN A 93 -2.68 -4.89 18.82
C GLN A 93 -4.20 -5.10 18.85
N ASN A 94 -4.93 -4.64 17.83
CA ASN A 94 -6.39 -4.74 17.76
C ASN A 94 -6.88 -4.99 16.32
N LEU A 95 -6.53 -6.15 15.77
CA LEU A 95 -6.78 -6.55 14.38
C LEU A 95 -8.25 -6.44 13.93
N ILE A 96 -9.18 -6.74 14.85
CA ILE A 96 -10.63 -6.80 14.60
C ILE A 96 -11.31 -5.45 14.87
N GLY A 97 -10.85 -4.72 15.87
CA GLY A 97 -11.47 -3.46 16.32
C GLY A 97 -10.75 -2.19 15.85
N PHE A 98 -9.76 -2.30 14.97
CA PHE A 98 -8.96 -1.15 14.53
C PHE A 98 -9.85 -0.10 13.85
N LYS A 99 -10.09 1.01 14.57
CA LYS A 99 -10.71 2.21 14.05
C LYS A 99 -9.68 3.31 14.06
N TYR A 100 -9.46 3.91 12.89
CA TYR A 100 -8.64 5.10 12.80
C TYR A 100 -9.52 6.33 13.02
N SER A 101 -9.07 7.23 13.88
CA SER A 101 -9.68 8.55 14.06
C SER A 101 -8.71 9.57 13.47
N ASP A 102 -9.14 10.29 12.44
CA ASP A 102 -8.35 11.38 11.89
C ASP A 102 -8.28 12.56 12.88
N ALA A 103 -7.46 13.57 12.56
CA ALA A 103 -7.30 14.78 13.38
C ALA A 103 -8.61 15.58 13.60
N HIS A 104 -9.70 15.20 12.93
CA HIS A 104 -11.03 15.78 13.10
C HIS A 104 -11.94 14.94 14.01
N GLY A 105 -11.42 13.89 14.67
CA GLY A 105 -12.19 13.04 15.57
C GLY A 105 -13.18 12.10 14.85
N VAL A 106 -13.06 11.97 13.53
CA VAL A 106 -13.93 11.07 12.76
C VAL A 106 -13.38 9.65 12.85
N SER A 107 -13.95 8.86 13.75
CA SER A 107 -13.69 7.42 13.84
C SER A 107 -14.31 6.70 12.65
N ARG A 108 -13.47 6.31 11.68
CA ARG A 108 -13.89 5.44 10.58
C ARG A 108 -13.72 4.00 11.02
N GLY A 109 -14.83 3.35 11.34
CA GLY A 109 -14.88 1.89 11.42
C GLY A 109 -15.05 1.32 10.01
N LEU A 110 -14.30 0.27 9.70
CA LEU A 110 -14.59 -0.55 8.52
C LEU A 110 -16.00 -1.17 8.71
N GLN A 111 -16.91 -0.88 7.79
CA GLN A 111 -18.00 -1.79 7.42
C GLN A 111 -17.47 -2.72 6.32
#